data_AF-A0A661DL59-F1
#
_entry.id   AF-A0A661DL59-F1
#
_cell.length_a   1.000
_cell.length_b   1.000
_cell.length_c   1.000
_cell.angle_alpha   90.00
_cell.angle_beta   90.00
_cell.angle_gamma   90.00
#
_symmetry.space_group_name_H-M   'P 1'
#
loop_
_entity.id
_entity.type
_entity.pdbx_description
1 polymer ?
#
loop_
_entity_poly.entity_id
_entity_poly.type
_entity_poly.pdbx_seq_one_letter_code
_entity_poly.pdbx_strand_id
1 'polypeptide(L)'
;MTTLLNPLHILRLLVIISILAVCGISYAMPPVTEAQQTETIQLAFPTATRISDKTPIAKDQPEIKTIYKGDDVIGYAFESNDIVNIPAYSGKPVNVLVAMDTLGEIKVARVLAHQEPILLVGIPERHLFDFASQLLGAKVTEHIVVGQSGKSGVRSIDSLSGATVTVMVVNEVIMRSAKKVARLLGIAGMSAENIVLPATINPNVFTKANWEQLMGDGSIRHLELNYAEVDKSFEGTEAEWISKDEEQTTQRKQKLFIDLYYAPLNIPTIGKNILGDNEFDWLMSELKPGDQAIAVMGLGDYSFKGNGFVRGGIFDRFQVQQEEKSIIFRDSDYHRINDIYIDGVPEFDEKVIFIIRDKYKFDIGTPWQAELLVRRQIGALDSVFTRFFGDYQALEQYIIRPIQPVYIDAEPEALWVSVWRNKIFQITVLIISLVMLFTVIILQDYLDKHPRFLQLFRKAFLIYT
;
A
#
# COMPACT_ATOMS: atom_id res chain seq x y z
N MET A 1 71.83 18.32 0.84
CA MET A 1 71.84 16.86 0.56
C MET A 1 70.43 16.47 0.15
N THR A 2 70.13 16.55 -1.14
CA THR A 2 68.83 16.23 -1.74
C THR A 2 68.76 14.72 -1.95
N THR A 3 68.12 14.01 -1.03
CA THR A 3 67.79 12.59 -1.22
C THR A 3 66.69 12.50 -2.27
N LEU A 4 67.09 12.30 -3.53
CA LEU A 4 66.20 11.94 -4.62
C LEU A 4 65.44 10.66 -4.23
N LEU A 5 64.12 10.75 -4.15
CA LEU A 5 63.24 9.59 -3.92
C LEU A 5 63.54 8.51 -4.97
N ASN A 6 63.85 7.31 -4.51
CA ASN A 6 64.14 6.16 -5.36
C ASN A 6 62.95 5.92 -6.32
N PRO A 7 63.16 5.82 -7.64
CA PRO A 7 62.08 5.66 -8.62
C PRO A 7 61.17 4.45 -8.36
N LEU A 8 61.69 3.40 -7.71
CA LEU A 8 60.88 2.26 -7.29
C LEU A 8 59.83 2.60 -6.22
N HIS A 9 60.12 3.54 -5.32
CA HIS A 9 59.16 3.98 -4.31
C HIS A 9 58.06 4.85 -4.91
N ILE A 10 58.40 5.68 -5.90
CA ILE A 10 57.41 6.47 -6.65
C ILE A 10 56.49 5.55 -7.45
N LEU A 11 57.03 4.52 -8.09
CA LEU A 11 56.23 3.53 -8.84
C LEU A 11 55.30 2.74 -7.91
N ARG A 12 55.78 2.29 -6.75
CA ARG A 12 54.95 1.59 -5.75
C ARG A 12 53.85 2.49 -5.20
N LEU A 13 54.15 3.77 -4.93
CA LEU A 13 53.16 4.74 -4.50
C LEU A 13 52.08 4.96 -5.57
N LEU A 14 52.49 5.09 -6.84
CA LEU A 14 51.56 5.23 -7.97
C LEU A 14 50.69 3.98 -8.16
N VAL A 15 51.24 2.78 -7.99
CA VAL A 15 50.47 1.52 -8.05
C VAL A 15 49.50 1.43 -6.87
N ILE A 16 49.90 1.81 -5.66
CA ILE A 16 49.01 1.83 -4.48
C ILE A 16 47.91 2.87 -4.65
N ILE A 17 48.21 4.07 -5.16
CA ILE A 17 47.22 5.11 -5.46
C ILE A 17 46.27 4.64 -6.58
N SER A 18 46.78 3.94 -7.59
CA SER A 18 45.96 3.35 -8.66
C SER A 18 45.01 2.27 -8.12
N ILE A 19 45.49 1.38 -7.25
CA ILE A 19 44.66 0.34 -6.61
C ILE A 19 43.61 0.98 -5.69
N LEU A 20 43.98 2.00 -4.90
CA LEU A 20 43.05 2.75 -4.05
C LEU A 20 42.02 3.56 -4.87
N ALA A 21 42.41 4.08 -6.04
CA ALA A 21 41.50 4.79 -6.95
C ALA A 21 40.53 3.84 -7.66
N VAL A 22 40.88 2.56 -7.84
CA VAL A 22 40.00 1.53 -8.43
C VAL A 22 39.08 0.90 -7.38
N CYS A 23 39.44 0.90 -6.09
CA CYS A 23 38.62 0.32 -5.01
C CYS A 23 37.39 1.16 -4.60
N GLY A 24 37.22 2.37 -5.10
CA GLY A 24 36.04 3.18 -4.84
C GLY A 24 35.12 3.19 -6.05
N ILE A 25 34.14 2.27 -6.09
CA ILE A 25 32.71 2.45 -6.44
C ILE A 25 32.11 1.03 -6.48
N SER A 26 31.54 0.58 -5.37
CA SER A 26 30.49 -0.46 -5.46
C SER A 26 29.28 0.23 -6.09
N TYR A 27 29.03 -0.05 -7.37
CA TYR A 27 27.88 0.49 -8.08
C TYR A 27 26.61 -0.15 -7.50
N ALA A 28 25.75 0.69 -6.93
CA ALA A 28 24.32 0.41 -6.93
C ALA A 28 23.86 0.25 -8.38
N MET A 29 22.77 -0.49 -8.62
CA MET A 29 22.12 -0.65 -9.93
C MET A 29 22.22 0.63 -10.77
N PRO A 30 22.75 0.57 -12.02
CA PRO A 30 22.79 1.75 -12.88
C PRO A 30 21.36 2.27 -13.06
N PRO A 31 21.11 3.56 -12.79
CA PRO A 31 19.75 4.08 -12.80
C PRO A 31 19.14 3.94 -14.18
N VAL A 32 17.91 3.44 -14.24
CA VAL A 32 17.16 3.28 -15.50
C VAL A 32 16.85 4.66 -16.06
N THR A 33 17.31 4.94 -17.28
CA THR A 33 17.14 6.26 -17.93
C THR A 33 15.69 6.49 -18.35
N GLU A 34 15.28 7.75 -18.51
CA GLU A 34 13.92 8.07 -19.00
C GLU A 34 13.60 7.44 -20.35
N ALA A 35 14.59 7.31 -21.24
CA ALA A 35 14.43 6.63 -22.52
C ALA A 35 14.07 5.14 -22.33
N GLN A 36 14.77 4.44 -21.43
CA GLN A 36 14.47 3.04 -21.09
C GLN A 36 13.13 2.88 -20.38
N GLN A 37 12.73 3.84 -19.54
CA GLN A 37 11.39 3.86 -18.94
C GLN A 37 10.31 3.98 -20.03
N THR A 38 10.51 4.90 -20.97
CA THR A 38 9.58 5.13 -22.08
C THR A 38 9.46 3.91 -22.98
N GLU A 39 10.58 3.26 -23.30
CA GLU A 39 10.61 1.98 -24.02
C GLU A 39 9.82 0.89 -23.28
N THR A 40 9.96 0.80 -21.96
CA THR A 40 9.22 -0.17 -21.13
C THR A 40 7.71 0.06 -21.24
N ILE A 41 7.28 1.32 -21.17
CA ILE A 41 5.88 1.69 -21.31
C ILE A 41 5.37 1.37 -22.73
N GLN A 42 6.15 1.66 -23.77
CA GLN A 42 5.78 1.35 -25.16
C GLN A 42 5.63 -0.15 -25.41
N LEU A 43 6.51 -0.98 -24.82
CA LEU A 43 6.41 -2.43 -24.91
C LEU A 43 5.13 -2.96 -24.23
N ALA A 44 4.75 -2.39 -23.09
CA ALA A 44 3.53 -2.76 -22.38
C ALA A 44 2.24 -2.23 -23.04
N PHE A 45 2.33 -1.09 -23.74
CA PHE A 45 1.23 -0.45 -24.45
C PHE A 45 1.58 -0.32 -25.95
N PRO A 46 1.60 -1.43 -26.71
CA PRO A 46 2.07 -1.43 -28.11
C PRO A 46 1.18 -0.61 -29.06
N THR A 47 -0.04 -0.26 -28.63
CA THR A 47 -0.96 0.59 -29.39
C THR A 47 -0.86 2.07 -29.02
N ALA A 48 0.03 2.45 -28.10
CA ALA A 48 0.24 3.83 -27.71
C ALA A 48 0.83 4.64 -28.87
N THR A 49 0.22 5.78 -29.16
CA THR A 49 0.71 6.74 -30.15
C THR A 49 1.51 7.87 -29.51
N ARG A 50 1.25 8.17 -28.23
CA ARG A 50 1.89 9.25 -27.48
C ARG A 50 1.93 8.94 -25.98
N ILE A 51 3.04 9.27 -25.33
CA ILE A 51 3.18 9.28 -23.86
C ILE A 51 3.48 10.73 -23.47
N SER A 52 2.75 11.29 -22.51
CA SER A 52 3.00 12.66 -22.05
C SER A 52 4.26 12.75 -21.19
N ASP A 53 4.76 13.98 -21.03
CA ASP A 53 5.65 14.30 -19.92
C ASP A 53 4.93 14.13 -18.58
N LYS A 54 5.70 14.15 -17.49
CA LYS A 54 5.12 14.13 -16.13
C LYS A 54 4.31 15.40 -15.93
N THR A 55 3.05 15.23 -15.56
CA THR A 55 2.12 16.33 -15.28
C THR A 55 1.31 16.03 -14.03
N PRO A 56 1.02 17.02 -13.17
CA PRO A 56 0.22 16.81 -11.96
C PRO A 56 -1.21 16.40 -12.32
N ILE A 57 -1.76 15.40 -11.61
CA ILE A 57 -3.15 14.96 -11.79
C ILE A 57 -4.12 16.12 -11.52
N ALA A 58 -3.87 16.86 -10.44
CA ALA A 58 -4.55 18.11 -10.08
C ALA A 58 -3.59 18.99 -9.26
N LYS A 59 -4.06 20.18 -8.86
CA LYS A 59 -3.28 21.07 -7.98
C LYS A 59 -2.88 20.33 -6.69
N ASP A 60 -1.60 20.42 -6.33
CA ASP A 60 -1.00 19.79 -5.14
C ASP A 60 -1.10 18.25 -5.11
N GLN A 61 -1.27 17.61 -6.27
CA GLN A 61 -1.27 16.15 -6.42
C GLN A 61 -0.01 15.64 -7.14
N PRO A 62 0.30 14.34 -7.03
CA PRO A 62 1.47 13.76 -7.70
C PRO A 62 1.46 13.92 -9.21
N GLU A 63 2.66 13.96 -9.80
CA GLU A 63 2.85 14.02 -11.25
C GLU A 63 2.91 12.62 -11.85
N ILE A 64 2.20 12.43 -12.96
CA ILE A 64 2.12 11.16 -13.69
C ILE A 64 2.28 11.39 -15.20
N LYS A 65 2.59 10.33 -15.93
CA LYS A 65 2.55 10.28 -17.39
C LYS A 65 1.23 9.65 -17.84
N THR A 66 0.58 10.26 -18.83
CA THR A 66 -0.62 9.73 -19.48
C THR A 66 -0.26 9.10 -20.81
N ILE A 67 -0.81 7.92 -21.08
CA ILE A 67 -0.55 7.11 -22.27
C ILE A 67 -1.78 7.19 -23.18
N TYR A 68 -1.57 7.60 -24.43
CA TYR A 68 -2.64 7.86 -25.40
C TYR A 68 -2.58 6.92 -26.60
N LYS A 69 -3.75 6.61 -27.15
CA LYS A 69 -3.93 6.06 -28.50
C LYS A 69 -4.83 7.02 -29.29
N GLY A 70 -4.22 7.81 -30.16
CA GLY A 70 -4.89 8.98 -30.74
C GLY A 70 -5.23 9.98 -29.64
N ASP A 71 -6.52 10.29 -29.51
CA ASP A 71 -7.06 11.17 -28.46
C ASP A 71 -7.52 10.41 -27.20
N ASP A 72 -7.61 9.06 -27.27
CA ASP A 72 -8.09 8.24 -26.17
C ASP A 72 -6.97 7.95 -25.16
N VAL A 73 -7.26 8.10 -23.87
CA VAL A 73 -6.36 7.67 -22.80
C VAL A 73 -6.49 6.16 -22.60
N ILE A 74 -5.37 5.45 -22.71
CA ILE A 74 -5.32 3.98 -22.57
C ILE A 74 -4.59 3.51 -21.31
N GLY A 75 -3.90 4.42 -20.60
CA GLY A 75 -3.24 4.09 -19.35
C GLY A 75 -2.47 5.25 -18.74
N TYR A 76 -1.87 4.98 -17.59
CA TYR A 76 -1.09 5.94 -16.81
C TYR A 76 0.18 5.27 -16.29
N ALA A 77 1.28 6.03 -16.24
CA ALA A 77 2.56 5.57 -15.71
C ALA A 77 3.14 6.59 -14.71
N PHE A 78 3.82 6.10 -13.68
CA PHE A 78 4.40 6.94 -12.63
C PHE A 78 5.53 6.21 -11.92
N GLU A 79 6.40 6.97 -11.26
CA GLU A 79 7.41 6.44 -10.37
C GLU A 79 6.83 6.34 -8.96
N SER A 80 7.02 5.22 -8.29
CA SER A 80 6.43 4.97 -6.99
C SER A 80 6.83 6.02 -5.96
N ASN A 81 8.07 6.51 -6.02
CA ASN A 81 8.61 7.53 -5.10
C ASN A 81 7.91 8.90 -5.22
N ASP A 82 7.37 9.23 -6.39
CA ASP A 82 6.61 10.46 -6.60
C ASP A 82 5.22 10.38 -5.94
N ILE A 83 4.72 9.15 -5.71
CA ILE A 83 3.39 8.90 -5.17
C ILE A 83 3.42 8.60 -3.66
N VAL A 84 4.32 7.70 -3.24
CA VAL A 84 4.52 7.24 -1.86
C VAL A 84 6.00 7.03 -1.58
N ASN A 85 6.46 7.52 -0.43
CA ASN A 85 7.84 7.32 0.01
C ASN A 85 7.87 6.31 1.17
N ILE A 86 7.97 5.03 0.83
CA ILE A 86 8.02 3.92 1.80
C ILE A 86 9.44 3.36 1.81
N PRO A 87 10.20 3.54 2.90
CA PRO A 87 11.57 3.07 2.95
C PRO A 87 11.62 1.54 3.11
N ALA A 88 12.55 0.87 2.41
CA ALA A 88 12.80 -0.57 2.45
C ALA A 88 13.91 -0.96 3.44
N TYR A 89 14.44 -2.19 3.39
CA TYR A 89 15.35 -2.72 4.42
C TYR A 89 16.60 -1.85 4.62
N SER A 90 17.10 -1.23 3.56
CA SER A 90 18.21 -0.28 3.60
C SER A 90 17.93 1.05 4.32
N GLY A 91 16.68 1.32 4.66
CA GLY A 91 16.20 2.63 5.08
C GLY A 91 15.94 3.61 3.95
N LYS A 92 16.25 3.24 2.71
CA LYS A 92 15.92 4.03 1.51
C LYS A 92 14.75 3.40 0.75
N PRO A 93 13.91 4.19 0.08
CA PRO A 93 12.80 3.66 -0.71
C PRO A 93 13.33 2.94 -1.96
N VAL A 94 12.58 1.92 -2.41
CA VAL A 94 12.80 1.29 -3.72
C VAL A 94 11.96 2.03 -4.74
N ASN A 95 12.61 2.57 -5.78
CA ASN A 95 11.90 3.27 -6.85
C ASN A 95 11.45 2.27 -7.91
N VAL A 96 10.16 2.25 -8.21
CA VAL A 96 9.55 1.34 -9.20
C VAL A 96 8.74 2.17 -10.20
N LEU A 97 8.98 1.95 -11.48
CA LEU A 97 8.08 2.40 -12.54
C LEU A 97 6.87 1.48 -12.57
N VAL A 98 5.71 2.08 -12.30
CA VAL A 98 4.42 1.40 -12.37
C VAL A 98 3.64 2.01 -13.53
N ALA A 99 3.03 1.15 -14.35
CA ALA A 99 2.05 1.59 -15.33
C ALA A 99 0.81 0.70 -15.28
N MET A 100 -0.36 1.31 -15.38
CA MET A 100 -1.64 0.62 -15.35
C MET A 100 -2.54 1.09 -16.49
N ASP A 101 -3.43 0.22 -16.95
CA ASP A 101 -4.47 0.60 -17.90
C ASP A 101 -5.64 1.34 -17.21
N THR A 102 -6.61 1.80 -18.01
CA THR A 102 -7.80 2.52 -17.50
C THR A 102 -8.78 1.62 -16.73
N LEU A 103 -8.57 0.31 -16.72
CA LEU A 103 -9.31 -0.65 -15.89
C LEU A 103 -8.59 -0.94 -14.57
N GLY A 104 -7.42 -0.33 -14.35
CA GLY A 104 -6.61 -0.52 -13.15
C GLY A 104 -5.82 -1.82 -13.13
N GLU A 105 -5.55 -2.43 -14.29
CA GLU A 105 -4.66 -3.59 -14.37
C GLU A 105 -3.20 -3.12 -14.50
N ILE A 106 -2.30 -3.65 -13.67
CA ILE A 106 -0.87 -3.33 -13.69
C ILE A 106 -0.24 -3.97 -14.93
N LYS A 107 0.26 -3.13 -15.84
CA LYS A 107 0.95 -3.52 -17.09
C LYS A 107 2.47 -3.41 -17.00
N VAL A 108 2.98 -2.61 -16.06
CA VAL A 108 4.42 -2.44 -15.81
C VAL A 108 4.68 -2.40 -14.31
N ALA A 109 5.69 -3.15 -13.86
CA ALA A 109 6.27 -3.08 -12.52
C ALA A 109 7.78 -3.26 -12.63
N ARG A 110 8.50 -2.18 -13.00
CA ARG A 110 9.95 -2.23 -13.27
C ARG A 110 10.71 -1.48 -12.18
N VAL A 111 11.59 -2.17 -11.45
CA VAL A 111 12.49 -1.52 -10.49
C VAL A 111 13.45 -0.60 -11.23
N LEU A 112 13.47 0.69 -10.86
CA LEU A 112 14.32 1.72 -11.44
C LEU A 112 15.61 1.93 -10.66
N ALA A 113 15.51 1.85 -9.33
CA ALA A 113 16.64 1.99 -8.41
C ALA A 113 16.31 1.36 -7.05
N HIS A 114 17.32 0.75 -6.43
CA HIS A 114 17.26 0.27 -5.04
C HIS A 114 18.64 0.41 -4.37
N GLN A 115 18.68 0.37 -3.04
CA GLN A 115 19.92 0.32 -2.26
C GLN A 115 19.91 -0.79 -1.21
N GLU A 116 19.32 -1.93 -1.55
CA GLU A 116 19.12 -3.07 -0.64
C GLU A 116 20.41 -3.90 -0.47
N PRO A 117 21.10 -3.84 0.69
CA PRO A 117 22.44 -4.43 0.84
C PRO A 117 22.47 -5.95 0.64
N ILE A 118 21.38 -6.64 1.03
CA ILE A 118 21.29 -8.10 0.90
C ILE A 118 21.32 -8.55 -0.57
N LEU A 119 20.85 -7.70 -1.49
CA LEU A 119 20.88 -7.97 -2.93
C LEU A 119 22.25 -7.68 -3.56
N LEU A 120 23.10 -6.91 -2.88
CA LEU A 120 24.45 -6.58 -3.37
C LEU A 120 25.50 -7.62 -2.99
N VAL A 121 25.25 -8.42 -1.95
CA VAL A 121 26.25 -9.31 -1.36
C VAL A 121 25.83 -10.79 -1.34
N GLY A 122 24.53 -11.10 -1.46
CA GLY A 122 24.05 -12.49 -1.27
C GLY A 122 22.97 -13.01 -2.23
N ILE A 123 22.11 -12.14 -2.79
CA ILE A 123 20.99 -12.56 -3.66
C ILE A 123 21.01 -11.74 -4.95
N PRO A 124 21.06 -12.35 -6.15
CA PRO A 124 21.07 -11.59 -7.40
C PRO A 124 19.87 -10.63 -7.54
N GLU A 125 20.13 -9.38 -7.97
CA GLU A 125 19.08 -8.34 -8.17
C GLU A 125 17.95 -8.79 -9.09
N ARG A 126 18.24 -9.68 -10.04
CA ARG A 126 17.24 -10.26 -10.95
C ARG A 126 16.05 -10.87 -10.20
N HIS A 127 16.26 -11.48 -9.03
CA HIS A 127 15.17 -12.03 -8.24
C HIS A 127 14.20 -10.94 -7.73
N LEU A 128 14.68 -9.73 -7.46
CA LEU A 128 13.81 -8.59 -7.13
C LEU A 128 12.97 -8.17 -8.34
N PHE A 129 13.55 -8.21 -9.54
CA PHE A 129 12.84 -7.87 -10.77
C PHE A 129 11.80 -8.94 -11.13
N ASP A 130 12.16 -10.21 -10.97
CA ASP A 130 11.25 -11.34 -11.15
C ASP A 130 10.10 -11.27 -10.14
N PHE A 131 10.38 -10.91 -8.89
CA PHE A 131 9.35 -10.64 -7.87
C PHE A 131 8.40 -9.52 -8.30
N ALA A 132 8.93 -8.36 -8.69
CA ALA A 132 8.09 -7.23 -9.13
C ALA A 132 7.21 -7.61 -10.34
N SER A 133 7.73 -8.47 -11.22
CA SER A 133 7.02 -8.96 -12.40
C SER A 133 5.83 -9.88 -12.06
N GLN A 134 5.77 -10.48 -10.87
CA GLN A 134 4.62 -11.27 -10.43
C GLN A 134 3.33 -10.44 -10.27
N LEU A 135 3.47 -9.11 -10.13
CA LEU A 135 2.36 -8.16 -10.04
C LEU A 135 1.79 -7.75 -11.40
N LEU A 136 2.41 -8.17 -12.51
CA LEU A 136 1.84 -7.95 -13.84
C LEU A 136 0.49 -8.67 -13.95
N GLY A 137 -0.48 -7.97 -14.53
CA GLY A 137 -1.86 -8.46 -14.68
C GLY A 137 -2.70 -8.38 -13.40
N ALA A 138 -2.14 -7.93 -12.28
CA ALA A 138 -2.91 -7.67 -11.06
C ALA A 138 -3.81 -6.43 -11.24
N LYS A 139 -5.05 -6.50 -10.76
CA LYS A 139 -5.88 -5.31 -10.62
C LYS A 139 -5.52 -4.55 -9.36
N VAL A 140 -5.57 -3.22 -9.43
CA VAL A 140 -5.40 -2.34 -8.27
C VAL A 140 -6.42 -2.60 -7.18
N THR A 141 -7.57 -3.19 -7.46
CA THR A 141 -8.58 -3.57 -6.46
C THR A 141 -8.31 -4.91 -5.78
N GLU A 142 -7.34 -5.70 -6.27
CA GLU A 142 -6.98 -6.97 -5.65
C GLU A 142 -6.24 -6.73 -4.32
N HIS A 143 -6.44 -7.66 -3.39
CA HIS A 143 -5.65 -7.74 -2.17
C HIS A 143 -4.51 -8.74 -2.41
N ILE A 144 -3.26 -8.25 -2.44
CA ILE A 144 -2.08 -9.04 -2.80
C ILE A 144 -1.11 -9.11 -1.63
N VAL A 145 -0.69 -10.33 -1.27
CA VAL A 145 0.20 -10.62 -0.13
C VAL A 145 1.36 -11.52 -0.53
N VAL A 146 2.49 -11.42 0.17
CA VAL A 146 3.77 -12.07 -0.18
C VAL A 146 4.03 -13.37 0.60
N GLY A 147 3.76 -14.53 0.04
CA GLY A 147 3.77 -15.84 0.69
C GLY A 147 2.36 -16.42 0.77
N GLN A 148 2.21 -17.60 1.35
CA GLN A 148 0.94 -18.32 1.30
C GLN A 148 -0.12 -17.65 2.20
N SER A 149 -1.35 -17.62 1.71
CA SER A 149 -2.55 -17.17 2.44
C SER A 149 -3.70 -18.13 2.18
N GLY A 150 -4.33 -18.62 3.25
CA GLY A 150 -5.52 -19.45 3.18
C GLY A 150 -6.85 -18.68 3.07
N LYS A 151 -6.80 -17.34 3.00
CA LYS A 151 -8.01 -16.48 2.94
C LYS A 151 -8.55 -16.38 1.50
N SER A 152 -9.85 -16.60 1.33
CA SER A 152 -10.55 -16.37 0.05
C SER A 152 -10.54 -14.88 -0.31
N GLY A 153 -10.40 -14.56 -1.59
CA GLY A 153 -10.34 -13.17 -2.10
C GLY A 153 -8.96 -12.50 -1.98
N VAL A 154 -7.92 -13.23 -1.57
CA VAL A 154 -6.54 -12.74 -1.50
C VAL A 154 -5.67 -13.45 -2.53
N ARG A 155 -4.93 -12.69 -3.35
CA ARG A 155 -3.93 -13.23 -4.27
C ARG A 155 -2.59 -13.33 -3.54
N SER A 156 -2.05 -14.54 -3.47
CA SER A 156 -0.72 -14.80 -2.91
C SER A 156 0.32 -14.74 -4.03
N ILE A 157 1.47 -14.10 -3.76
CA ILE A 157 2.65 -14.10 -4.63
C ILE A 157 3.85 -14.66 -3.88
N ASP A 158 4.83 -15.19 -4.59
CA ASP A 158 5.97 -15.86 -3.96
C ASP A 158 6.89 -14.85 -3.27
N SER A 159 7.41 -15.23 -2.10
CA SER A 159 8.42 -14.44 -1.38
C SER A 159 9.81 -14.67 -1.98
N LEU A 160 10.77 -13.80 -1.60
CA LEU A 160 12.19 -14.00 -1.89
C LEU A 160 12.92 -14.41 -0.62
N SER A 161 13.44 -15.64 -0.62
CA SER A 161 14.31 -16.20 0.40
C SER A 161 15.44 -15.24 0.76
N GLY A 162 15.59 -14.92 2.05
CA GLY A 162 16.63 -14.00 2.56
C GLY A 162 16.40 -12.51 2.30
N ALA A 163 15.45 -12.13 1.43
CA ALA A 163 15.07 -10.74 1.17
C ALA A 163 13.56 -10.51 1.30
N THR A 164 12.89 -11.28 2.17
CA THR A 164 11.43 -11.25 2.36
C THR A 164 10.93 -9.87 2.74
N VAL A 165 11.62 -9.18 3.66
CA VAL A 165 11.28 -7.79 4.02
C VAL A 165 11.32 -6.87 2.81
N THR A 166 12.38 -6.95 2.01
CA THR A 166 12.55 -6.12 0.81
C THR A 166 11.38 -6.33 -0.16
N VAL A 167 11.02 -7.59 -0.45
CA VAL A 167 9.94 -7.88 -1.39
C VAL A 167 8.55 -7.54 -0.83
N MET A 168 8.33 -7.67 0.48
CA MET A 168 7.10 -7.17 1.13
C MET A 168 6.95 -5.67 0.97
N VAL A 169 8.02 -4.90 1.19
CA VAL A 169 7.99 -3.45 1.01
C VAL A 169 7.79 -3.09 -0.47
N VAL A 170 8.41 -3.81 -1.41
CA VAL A 170 8.21 -3.57 -2.84
C VAL A 170 6.76 -3.84 -3.27
N ASN A 171 6.14 -4.92 -2.79
CA ASN A 171 4.70 -5.17 -3.01
C ASN A 171 3.85 -4.00 -2.49
N GLU A 172 4.10 -3.56 -1.26
CA GLU A 172 3.38 -2.43 -0.64
C GLU A 172 3.58 -1.13 -1.44
N VAL A 173 4.81 -0.83 -1.85
CA VAL A 173 5.14 0.36 -2.66
C VAL A 173 4.37 0.36 -3.99
N ILE A 174 4.35 -0.76 -4.70
CA ILE A 174 3.66 -0.88 -5.99
C ILE A 174 2.15 -0.78 -5.81
N MET A 175 1.57 -1.59 -4.91
CA MET A 175 0.13 -1.64 -4.73
C MET A 175 -0.43 -0.34 -4.14
N ARG A 176 0.24 0.26 -3.14
CA ARG A 176 -0.23 1.49 -2.51
C ARG A 176 -0.09 2.71 -3.42
N SER A 177 0.97 2.79 -4.22
CA SER A 177 1.10 3.85 -5.23
C SER A 177 0.05 3.71 -6.33
N ALA A 178 -0.16 2.50 -6.85
CA ALA A 178 -1.18 2.24 -7.87
C ALA A 178 -2.60 2.53 -7.36
N LYS A 179 -2.97 2.06 -6.16
CA LYS A 179 -4.27 2.37 -5.55
C LYS A 179 -4.48 3.87 -5.33
N LYS A 180 -3.43 4.59 -4.89
CA LYS A 180 -3.51 6.05 -4.70
C LYS A 180 -3.75 6.77 -6.02
N VAL A 181 -3.02 6.43 -7.09
CA VAL A 181 -3.24 7.01 -8.42
C VAL A 181 -4.62 6.64 -8.96
N ALA A 182 -5.06 5.38 -8.80
CA ALA A 182 -6.37 4.92 -9.22
C ALA A 182 -7.51 5.72 -8.56
N ARG A 183 -7.44 5.96 -7.25
CA ARG A 183 -8.40 6.79 -6.50
C ARG A 183 -8.46 8.23 -7.00
N LEU A 184 -7.30 8.83 -7.28
CA LEU A 184 -7.22 10.22 -7.77
C LEU A 184 -7.80 10.37 -9.18
N LEU A 185 -7.73 9.31 -9.99
CA LEU A 185 -8.19 9.30 -11.38
C LEU A 185 -9.58 8.67 -11.59
N GLY A 186 -10.23 8.15 -10.53
CA GLY A 186 -11.52 7.48 -10.67
C GLY A 186 -11.46 6.09 -11.33
N ILE A 187 -10.30 5.43 -11.33
CA ILE A 187 -10.06 4.17 -12.04
C ILE A 187 -10.65 2.99 -11.26
N ALA A 188 -11.18 1.99 -11.96
CA ALA A 188 -11.73 0.76 -11.38
C ALA A 188 -12.85 0.99 -10.34
N GLY A 189 -13.60 2.08 -10.46
CA GLY A 189 -14.65 2.46 -9.50
C GLY A 189 -14.11 3.01 -8.18
N MET A 190 -12.81 3.28 -8.09
CA MET A 190 -12.19 3.92 -6.93
C MET A 190 -12.32 5.44 -7.09
N SER A 191 -13.25 6.10 -6.40
CA SER A 191 -13.31 7.56 -6.34
C SER A 191 -12.75 8.09 -5.02
N ALA A 192 -12.16 9.29 -5.06
CA ALA A 192 -11.68 10.01 -3.89
C ALA A 192 -12.81 10.62 -3.04
N GLU A 193 -14.08 10.35 -3.36
CA GLU A 193 -15.23 11.12 -2.86
C GLU A 193 -15.61 10.79 -1.41
N ASN A 194 -15.20 9.63 -0.88
CA ASN A 194 -15.49 9.26 0.51
C ASN A 194 -14.28 9.49 1.42
N ILE A 195 -13.97 10.75 1.74
CA ILE A 195 -13.01 11.07 2.79
C ILE A 195 -13.70 10.84 4.14
N VAL A 196 -13.62 9.61 4.65
CA VAL A 196 -14.00 9.33 6.04
C VAL A 196 -12.94 9.94 6.95
N LEU A 197 -13.35 10.91 7.77
CA LEU A 197 -12.48 11.50 8.78
C LEU A 197 -12.14 10.44 9.84
N PRO A 198 -10.85 10.24 10.18
CA PRO A 198 -10.44 9.19 11.11
C PRO A 198 -10.93 9.49 12.53
N ALA A 199 -11.19 8.46 13.31
CA ALA A 199 -11.47 8.62 14.73
C ALA A 199 -10.22 9.05 15.49
N THR A 200 -10.42 9.77 16.59
CA THR A 200 -9.35 10.11 17.54
C THR A 200 -9.57 9.41 18.87
N ILE A 201 -8.53 9.25 19.67
CA ILE A 201 -8.64 8.67 21.00
C ILE A 201 -9.30 9.67 21.93
N ASN A 202 -10.18 9.19 22.81
CA ASN A 202 -10.76 9.98 23.89
C ASN A 202 -9.78 10.03 25.09
N PRO A 203 -9.10 11.17 25.33
CA PRO A 203 -8.10 11.26 26.39
C PRO A 203 -8.73 11.32 27.79
N ASN A 204 -10.04 11.57 27.91
CA ASN A 204 -10.72 11.80 29.18
C ASN A 204 -11.31 10.53 29.80
N VAL A 205 -11.12 9.36 29.17
CA VAL A 205 -11.66 8.08 29.63
C VAL A 205 -10.55 7.23 30.22
N PHE A 206 -10.60 7.07 31.54
CA PHE A 206 -9.72 6.19 32.29
C PHE A 206 -10.51 5.37 33.31
N THR A 207 -10.36 4.05 33.23
CA THR A 207 -10.87 3.10 34.22
C THR A 207 -9.72 2.22 34.70
N LYS A 208 -9.51 2.10 36.01
CA LYS A 208 -8.53 1.14 36.54
C LYS A 208 -9.08 -0.29 36.34
N ALA A 209 -8.30 -1.15 35.71
CA ALA A 209 -8.70 -2.51 35.36
C ALA A 209 -7.53 -3.49 35.53
N ASN A 210 -7.84 -4.76 35.77
CA ASN A 210 -6.85 -5.83 35.78
C ASN A 210 -6.73 -6.50 34.38
N TRP A 211 -5.78 -7.41 34.23
CA TRP A 211 -5.51 -8.07 32.94
C TRP A 211 -6.72 -8.82 32.38
N GLU A 212 -7.41 -9.59 33.24
CA GLU A 212 -8.58 -10.38 32.86
C GLU A 212 -9.73 -9.49 32.37
N GLN A 213 -9.96 -8.35 33.01
CA GLN A 213 -10.98 -7.38 32.60
C GLN A 213 -10.69 -6.78 31.22
N LEU A 214 -9.44 -6.37 30.96
CA LEU A 214 -9.05 -5.80 29.66
C LEU A 214 -9.03 -6.84 28.54
N MET A 215 -8.76 -8.10 28.84
CA MET A 215 -8.93 -9.20 27.89
C MET A 215 -10.42 -9.48 27.61
N GLY A 216 -11.23 -9.48 28.67
CA GLY A 216 -12.66 -9.78 28.62
C GLY A 216 -13.47 -8.77 27.83
N ASP A 217 -13.18 -7.47 27.96
CA ASP A 217 -13.85 -6.41 27.20
C ASP A 217 -13.29 -6.22 25.78
N GLY A 218 -12.12 -6.81 25.48
CA GLY A 218 -11.46 -6.72 24.19
C GLY A 218 -10.51 -5.54 24.02
N SER A 219 -10.22 -4.81 25.09
CA SER A 219 -9.15 -3.81 25.13
C SER A 219 -7.79 -4.43 24.78
N ILE A 220 -7.54 -5.64 25.25
CA ILE A 220 -6.41 -6.50 24.87
C ILE A 220 -6.99 -7.67 24.07
N ARG A 221 -6.38 -7.96 22.92
CA ARG A 221 -6.69 -9.14 22.12
C ARG A 221 -5.43 -9.99 21.96
N HIS A 222 -5.63 -11.25 21.61
CA HIS A 222 -4.52 -12.17 21.39
C HIS A 222 -4.76 -13.05 20.17
N LEU A 223 -3.67 -13.60 19.64
CA LEU A 223 -3.61 -14.59 18.59
C LEU A 223 -2.85 -15.78 19.14
N GLU A 224 -3.59 -16.81 19.52
CA GLU A 224 -3.03 -18.08 19.98
C GLU A 224 -2.86 -19.03 18.79
N LEU A 225 -1.67 -19.61 18.66
CA LEU A 225 -1.37 -20.62 17.66
C LEU A 225 -0.70 -21.81 18.31
N ASN A 226 -1.19 -23.01 18.01
CA ASN A 226 -0.50 -24.25 18.33
C ASN A 226 0.27 -24.79 17.11
N TYR A 227 1.14 -25.77 17.34
CA TYR A 227 1.89 -26.38 16.24
C TYR A 227 0.98 -27.07 15.21
N ALA A 228 -0.19 -27.58 15.60
CA ALA A 228 -1.11 -28.22 14.65
C ALA A 228 -1.64 -27.24 13.59
N GLU A 229 -2.02 -26.02 13.99
CA GLU A 229 -2.47 -24.97 13.08
C GLU A 229 -1.34 -24.49 12.17
N VAL A 230 -0.14 -24.36 12.72
CA VAL A 230 1.03 -23.99 11.94
C VAL A 230 1.39 -25.08 10.94
N ASP A 231 1.51 -26.33 11.38
CA ASP A 231 1.83 -27.49 10.51
C ASP A 231 0.83 -27.59 9.36
N LYS A 232 -0.46 -27.45 9.64
CA LYS A 232 -1.53 -27.47 8.63
C LYS A 232 -1.34 -26.41 7.55
N SER A 233 -0.90 -25.22 7.91
CA SER A 233 -0.70 -24.12 6.96
C SER A 233 0.49 -24.33 5.99
N PHE A 234 1.35 -25.32 6.26
CA PHE A 234 2.48 -25.69 5.41
C PHE A 234 2.27 -27.02 4.66
N GLU A 235 1.11 -27.68 4.81
CA GLU A 235 0.77 -28.91 4.09
C GLU A 235 0.82 -28.67 2.56
N GLY A 236 1.49 -29.57 1.83
CA GLY A 236 1.67 -29.45 0.38
C GLY A 236 2.75 -28.44 -0.05
N THR A 237 3.46 -27.80 0.90
CA THR A 237 4.63 -26.98 0.61
C THR A 237 5.92 -27.75 0.85
N GLU A 238 7.05 -27.27 0.34
CA GLU A 238 8.37 -27.86 0.63
C GLU A 238 8.76 -27.78 2.13
N ALA A 239 8.05 -26.96 2.90
CA ALA A 239 8.23 -26.78 4.34
C ALA A 239 7.24 -27.59 5.20
N GLU A 240 6.55 -28.55 4.58
CA GLU A 240 5.68 -29.49 5.29
C GLU A 240 6.50 -30.26 6.34
N TRP A 241 5.98 -30.32 7.57
CA TRP A 241 6.63 -31.07 8.63
C TRP A 241 6.21 -32.53 8.54
N ILE A 242 7.19 -33.42 8.38
CA ILE A 242 6.96 -34.86 8.27
C ILE A 242 7.73 -35.56 9.40
N SER A 243 7.02 -36.31 10.23
CA SER A 243 7.61 -37.23 11.21
C SER A 243 7.08 -38.65 11.00
N LYS A 244 7.94 -39.64 11.26
CA LYS A 244 7.59 -41.06 11.25
C LYS A 244 7.12 -41.57 12.62
N ASP A 245 7.18 -40.72 13.65
CA ASP A 245 6.80 -41.05 15.01
C ASP A 245 5.45 -40.41 15.35
N GLU A 246 4.43 -41.26 15.50
CA GLU A 246 3.05 -40.86 15.78
C GLU A 246 2.89 -40.24 17.19
N GLU A 247 3.69 -40.69 18.16
CA GLU A 247 3.62 -40.19 19.54
C GLU A 247 4.22 -38.78 19.62
N GLN A 248 5.40 -38.57 19.03
CA GLN A 248 6.00 -37.23 18.91
C GLN A 248 5.12 -36.27 18.14
N THR A 249 4.46 -36.75 17.08
CA THR A 249 3.51 -35.95 16.29
C THR A 249 2.34 -35.48 17.14
N THR A 250 1.76 -36.37 17.95
CA THR A 250 0.62 -36.06 18.81
C THR A 250 1.00 -35.06 19.90
N GLN A 251 2.14 -35.27 20.56
CA GLN A 251 2.63 -34.36 21.60
C GLN A 251 2.95 -32.97 21.04
N ARG A 252 3.63 -32.90 19.89
CA ARG A 252 3.98 -31.63 19.24
C ARG A 252 2.73 -30.82 18.90
N LYS A 253 1.71 -31.45 18.30
CA LYS A 253 0.47 -30.79 17.87
C LYS A 253 -0.24 -30.03 19.00
N GLN A 254 -0.14 -30.52 20.23
CA GLN A 254 -0.75 -29.90 21.41
C GLN A 254 0.12 -28.79 22.03
N LYS A 255 1.38 -28.68 21.64
CA LYS A 255 2.29 -27.68 22.20
C LYS A 255 1.95 -26.29 21.64
N LEU A 256 1.95 -25.29 22.53
CA LEU A 256 1.83 -23.88 22.16
C LEU A 256 3.00 -23.48 21.24
N PHE A 257 2.68 -22.90 20.09
CA PHE A 257 3.69 -22.34 19.19
C PHE A 257 3.98 -20.90 19.59
N ILE A 258 2.93 -20.07 19.68
CA ILE A 258 2.99 -18.69 20.18
C ILE A 258 1.59 -18.26 20.64
N ASP A 259 1.55 -17.48 21.70
CA ASP A 259 0.38 -16.66 22.06
C ASP A 259 0.78 -15.19 22.02
N LEU A 260 0.22 -14.46 21.05
CA LEU A 260 0.60 -13.09 20.72
C LEU A 260 -0.48 -12.10 21.13
N TYR A 261 -0.23 -11.34 22.19
CA TYR A 261 -1.11 -10.32 22.73
C TYR A 261 -0.80 -8.96 22.12
N TYR A 262 -1.84 -8.19 21.79
CA TYR A 262 -1.71 -6.85 21.23
C TYR A 262 -2.75 -5.89 21.77
N ALA A 263 -2.33 -4.65 22.04
CA ALA A 263 -3.19 -3.61 22.60
C ALA A 263 -2.71 -2.18 22.25
N PRO A 264 -3.59 -1.25 21.85
CA PRO A 264 -3.23 0.14 21.58
C PRO A 264 -2.99 0.91 22.88
N LEU A 265 -1.74 1.29 23.12
CA LEU A 265 -1.29 1.90 24.36
C LEU A 265 -1.68 3.37 24.48
N ASN A 266 -1.96 4.06 23.38
CA ASN A 266 -2.36 5.47 23.43
C ASN A 266 -3.72 5.68 24.13
N ILE A 267 -4.54 4.63 24.25
CA ILE A 267 -5.81 4.69 24.97
C ILE A 267 -5.49 4.72 26.47
N PRO A 268 -5.85 5.79 27.24
CA PRO A 268 -5.42 5.94 28.62
C PRO A 268 -5.79 4.76 29.52
N THR A 269 -6.99 4.19 29.34
CA THR A 269 -7.44 2.99 30.07
C THR A 269 -6.55 1.77 29.79
N ILE A 270 -5.99 1.64 28.60
CA ILE A 270 -5.12 0.51 28.24
C ILE A 270 -3.68 0.80 28.67
N GLY A 271 -3.13 1.91 28.17
CA GLY A 271 -1.74 2.27 28.36
C GLY A 271 -1.35 2.44 29.82
N LYS A 272 -2.14 3.16 30.62
CA LYS A 272 -1.81 3.39 32.03
C LYS A 272 -1.91 2.14 32.89
N ASN A 273 -2.90 1.28 32.63
CA ASN A 273 -2.99 0.02 33.39
C ASN A 273 -1.81 -0.91 33.04
N ILE A 274 -1.45 -1.05 31.76
CA ILE A 274 -0.33 -1.92 31.34
C ILE A 274 1.03 -1.37 31.77
N LEU A 275 1.32 -0.10 31.45
CA LEU A 275 2.65 0.50 31.60
C LEU A 275 2.85 1.23 32.94
N GLY A 276 1.78 1.54 33.66
CA GLY A 276 1.82 2.48 34.77
C GLY A 276 1.88 3.95 34.30
N ASP A 277 1.62 4.88 35.22
CA ASP A 277 1.50 6.31 34.88
C ASP A 277 2.81 6.90 34.30
N ASN A 278 3.95 6.63 34.93
CA ASN A 278 5.24 7.22 34.52
C ASN A 278 5.67 6.78 33.12
N GLU A 279 5.57 5.49 32.83
CA GLU A 279 6.00 4.92 31.55
C GLU A 279 5.00 5.27 30.44
N PHE A 280 3.71 5.38 30.77
CA PHE A 280 2.71 5.92 29.86
C PHE A 280 2.99 7.39 29.50
N ASP A 281 3.27 8.23 30.50
CA ASP A 281 3.58 9.65 30.26
C ASP A 281 4.86 9.82 29.43
N TRP A 282 5.89 8.99 29.66
CA TRP A 282 7.06 8.93 28.81
C TRP A 282 6.71 8.52 27.37
N LEU A 283 5.94 7.43 27.18
CA LEU A 283 5.53 6.99 25.86
C LEU A 283 4.79 8.10 25.12
N MET A 284 3.82 8.75 25.76
CA MET A 284 3.07 9.86 25.16
C MET A 284 3.96 11.06 24.79
N SER A 285 5.09 11.26 25.47
CA SER A 285 6.08 12.29 25.15
C SER A 285 6.95 11.97 23.92
N GLU A 286 7.14 10.69 23.61
CA GLU A 286 7.89 10.23 22.42
C GLU A 286 7.04 10.26 21.14
N LEU A 287 5.71 10.21 21.28
CA LEU A 287 4.78 10.16 20.15
C LEU A 287 4.56 11.53 19.52
N LYS A 288 4.65 11.59 18.19
CA LYS A 288 4.28 12.78 17.42
C LYS A 288 2.77 12.83 17.20
N PRO A 289 2.19 14.00 16.89
CA PRO A 289 0.79 14.10 16.50
C PRO A 289 0.45 13.13 15.36
N GLY A 290 -0.56 12.27 15.57
CA GLY A 290 -0.99 11.24 14.62
C GLY A 290 -0.30 9.89 14.78
N ASP A 291 0.80 9.79 15.55
CA ASP A 291 1.43 8.51 15.85
C ASP A 291 0.55 7.69 16.82
N GLN A 292 0.53 6.37 16.62
CA GLN A 292 -0.14 5.40 17.50
C GLN A 292 0.88 4.40 18.03
N ALA A 293 0.75 4.00 19.29
CA ALA A 293 1.57 2.97 19.91
C ALA A 293 0.74 1.73 20.21
N ILE A 294 1.29 0.57 19.88
CA ILE A 294 0.68 -0.74 20.13
C ILE A 294 1.67 -1.57 20.94
N ALA A 295 1.25 -2.05 22.10
CA ALA A 295 1.95 -3.09 22.82
C ALA A 295 1.80 -4.41 22.08
N VAL A 296 2.89 -5.15 21.93
CA VAL A 296 2.90 -6.52 21.42
C VAL A 296 3.72 -7.38 22.37
N MET A 297 3.09 -8.43 22.87
CA MET A 297 3.65 -9.32 23.88
C MET A 297 3.48 -10.77 23.43
N GLY A 298 4.52 -11.58 23.54
CA GLY A 298 4.56 -12.94 23.05
C GLY A 298 4.98 -13.91 24.14
N LEU A 299 4.28 -15.04 24.19
CA LEU A 299 4.60 -16.23 24.97
C LEU A 299 4.78 -17.41 24.01
N GLY A 300 5.81 -18.24 24.21
CA GLY A 300 5.94 -19.52 23.51
C GLY A 300 7.25 -19.72 22.76
N ASP A 301 7.31 -20.80 21.98
CA ASP A 301 8.54 -21.23 21.31
C ASP A 301 8.95 -20.32 20.14
N TYR A 302 8.01 -19.57 19.55
CA TYR A 302 8.27 -18.73 18.38
C TYR A 302 8.37 -17.25 18.73
N SER A 303 9.44 -16.60 18.25
CA SER A 303 9.62 -15.15 18.40
C SER A 303 8.94 -14.38 17.27
N PHE A 304 8.10 -13.41 17.63
CA PHE A 304 7.47 -12.48 16.67
C PHE A 304 8.40 -11.34 16.24
N LYS A 305 9.52 -11.12 16.94
CA LYS A 305 10.51 -10.08 16.58
C LYS A 305 11.38 -10.48 15.40
N GLY A 306 11.60 -11.79 15.25
CA GLY A 306 12.42 -12.35 14.19
C GLY A 306 13.91 -12.36 14.45
N ASN A 307 14.68 -12.82 13.46
CA ASN A 307 16.12 -13.05 13.59
C ASN A 307 16.95 -11.86 13.03
N GLY A 308 16.30 -10.92 12.34
CA GLY A 308 16.94 -9.81 11.61
C GLY A 308 17.02 -8.49 12.39
N PHE A 309 16.74 -8.50 13.70
CA PHE A 309 16.74 -7.27 14.51
C PHE A 309 18.17 -6.75 14.73
N VAL A 310 18.63 -5.88 13.83
CA VAL A 310 19.85 -5.06 13.95
C VAL A 310 19.47 -3.58 13.90
N ARG A 311 20.36 -2.70 14.38
CA ARG A 311 20.17 -1.24 14.24
C ARG A 311 20.02 -0.87 12.76
N GLY A 312 18.99 -0.11 12.43
CA GLY A 312 18.53 0.23 11.08
C GLY A 312 17.65 -0.81 10.40
N GLY A 313 17.35 -1.93 11.07
CA GLY A 313 16.59 -3.05 10.54
C GLY A 313 15.06 -2.86 10.58
N ILE A 314 14.37 -3.82 9.99
CA ILE A 314 12.90 -3.88 9.89
C ILE A 314 12.42 -5.19 10.50
N PHE A 315 11.28 -5.17 11.17
CA PHE A 315 10.63 -6.36 11.69
C PHE A 315 10.05 -7.20 10.54
N ASP A 316 10.43 -8.48 10.49
CA ASP A 316 10.12 -9.38 9.37
C ASP A 316 8.95 -10.33 9.65
N ARG A 317 8.52 -10.44 10.92
CA ARG A 317 7.49 -11.39 11.35
C ARG A 317 6.21 -10.75 11.87
N PHE A 318 6.25 -9.51 12.35
CA PHE A 318 5.06 -8.80 12.85
C PHE A 318 4.77 -7.57 12.01
N GLN A 319 3.51 -7.44 11.58
CA GLN A 319 3.00 -6.26 10.88
C GLN A 319 1.55 -5.97 11.29
N VAL A 320 1.08 -4.75 11.01
CA VAL A 320 -0.33 -4.38 11.22
C VAL A 320 -0.99 -4.14 9.87
N GLN A 321 -2.12 -4.79 9.63
CA GLN A 321 -2.97 -4.56 8.46
C GLN A 321 -4.16 -3.68 8.84
N GLN A 322 -4.43 -2.65 8.04
CA GLN A 322 -5.67 -1.89 8.15
C GLN A 322 -6.17 -1.54 6.76
N GLU A 323 -7.38 -2.00 6.44
CA GLU A 323 -7.99 -1.90 5.11
C GLU A 323 -7.06 -2.50 4.03
N GLU A 324 -6.33 -1.65 3.32
CA GLU A 324 -5.40 -2.01 2.25
C GLU A 324 -3.96 -1.63 2.59
N LYS A 325 -3.70 -1.19 3.82
CA LYS A 325 -2.41 -0.67 4.29
C LYS A 325 -1.69 -1.77 5.05
N SER A 326 -0.50 -2.15 4.58
CA SER A 326 0.43 -2.97 5.35
C SER A 326 1.44 -2.08 6.09
N ILE A 327 1.40 -2.11 7.42
CA ILE A 327 2.28 -1.33 8.29
C ILE A 327 3.41 -2.22 8.80
N ILE A 328 4.59 -1.99 8.24
CA ILE A 328 5.82 -2.70 8.58
C ILE A 328 6.67 -1.80 9.49
N PHE A 329 7.18 -2.35 10.59
CA PHE A 329 7.87 -1.61 11.64
C PHE A 329 9.39 -1.61 11.50
N ARG A 330 10.01 -0.52 11.93
CA ARG A 330 11.47 -0.33 11.99
C ARG A 330 11.99 -0.38 13.41
N ASP A 331 13.30 -0.53 13.56
CA ASP A 331 13.97 -0.38 14.85
C ASP A 331 13.77 1.01 15.47
N SER A 332 13.61 2.06 14.66
CA SER A 332 13.28 3.43 15.13
C SER A 332 11.85 3.58 15.62
N ASP A 333 10.98 2.63 15.27
CA ASP A 333 9.55 2.64 15.58
C ASP A 333 9.25 1.59 16.65
N TYR A 334 10.24 1.31 17.50
CA TYR A 334 10.26 0.21 18.44
C TYR A 334 10.85 0.63 19.79
N HIS A 335 10.17 0.22 20.87
CA HIS A 335 10.70 0.28 22.23
C HIS A 335 10.49 -1.05 22.93
N ARG A 336 11.43 -1.44 23.79
CA ARG A 336 11.25 -2.61 24.66
C ARG A 336 10.41 -2.22 25.87
N ILE A 337 9.44 -3.06 26.23
CA ILE A 337 8.75 -2.92 27.53
C ILE A 337 9.64 -3.57 28.60
N ASN A 338 10.01 -2.83 29.63
CA ASN A 338 10.82 -3.39 30.72
C ASN A 338 9.95 -4.12 31.73
N ASP A 339 8.86 -3.48 32.17
CA ASP A 339 7.95 -4.00 33.18
C ASP A 339 6.49 -3.76 32.76
N ILE A 340 5.60 -4.64 33.25
CA ILE A 340 4.16 -4.52 33.08
C ILE A 340 3.57 -4.51 34.49
N TYR A 341 2.75 -3.51 34.81
CA TYR A 341 2.34 -3.22 36.19
C TYR A 341 0.90 -3.65 36.51
N ILE A 342 0.19 -4.21 35.53
CA ILE A 342 -1.21 -4.62 35.70
C ILE A 342 -1.31 -5.97 36.44
N ASP A 343 -2.26 -6.06 37.37
CA ASP A 343 -2.51 -7.29 38.13
C ASP A 343 -3.04 -8.41 37.21
N GLY A 344 -2.56 -9.63 37.43
CA GLY A 344 -3.01 -10.83 36.71
C GLY A 344 -2.37 -11.02 35.32
N VAL A 345 -1.32 -10.26 35.00
CA VAL A 345 -0.58 -10.43 33.74
C VAL A 345 0.22 -11.74 33.71
N PRO A 346 0.21 -12.49 32.59
CA PRO A 346 1.13 -13.61 32.37
C PRO A 346 2.59 -13.17 32.31
N GLU A 347 3.52 -14.10 32.54
CA GLU A 347 4.94 -13.86 32.22
C GLU A 347 5.16 -13.96 30.71
N PHE A 348 5.74 -12.92 30.11
CA PHE A 348 6.02 -12.87 28.67
C PHE A 348 7.52 -13.01 28.39
N ASP A 349 7.85 -13.83 27.39
CA ASP A 349 9.22 -13.97 26.86
C ASP A 349 9.64 -12.70 26.12
N GLU A 350 8.70 -12.10 25.38
CA GLU A 350 8.92 -10.96 24.54
C GLU A 350 7.84 -9.90 24.76
N LYS A 351 8.23 -8.66 25.05
CA LYS A 351 7.30 -7.54 25.25
C LYS A 351 7.85 -6.24 24.70
N VAL A 352 7.09 -5.60 23.80
CA VAL A 352 7.56 -4.48 22.98
C VAL A 352 6.43 -3.49 22.70
N ILE A 353 6.81 -2.26 22.36
CA ILE A 353 5.93 -1.21 21.85
C ILE A 353 6.34 -0.96 20.41
N PHE A 354 5.38 -1.04 19.49
CA PHE A 354 5.53 -0.60 18.11
C PHE A 354 4.82 0.74 17.91
N ILE A 355 5.49 1.67 17.23
CA ILE A 355 4.94 2.98 16.90
C ILE A 355 4.51 2.98 15.43
N ILE A 356 3.21 3.05 15.20
CA ILE A 356 2.64 3.36 13.89
C ILE A 356 2.76 4.86 13.65
N ARG A 357 3.56 5.24 12.66
CA ARG A 357 3.79 6.66 12.31
C ARG A 357 2.62 7.27 11.54
N ASP A 358 2.38 8.58 11.71
CA ASP A 358 1.31 9.33 11.01
C ASP A 358 1.32 9.20 9.47
N LYS A 359 2.47 8.90 8.85
CA LYS A 359 2.58 8.64 7.39
C LYS A 359 1.67 7.50 6.90
N TYR A 360 1.27 6.58 7.80
CA TYR A 360 0.36 5.50 7.47
C TYR A 360 -1.12 5.91 7.52
N LYS A 361 -1.44 7.08 8.12
CA LYS A 361 -2.83 7.54 8.31
C LYS A 361 -3.70 6.42 8.87
N PHE A 362 -3.20 5.82 9.96
CA PHE A 362 -3.86 4.75 10.67
C PHE A 362 -5.02 5.32 11.49
N ASP A 363 -6.19 4.71 11.37
CA ASP A 363 -7.41 5.12 12.06
C ASP A 363 -7.73 4.14 13.18
N ILE A 364 -7.54 4.54 14.44
CA ILE A 364 -7.79 3.67 15.59
C ILE A 364 -9.27 3.23 15.71
N GLY A 365 -10.21 3.99 15.12
CA GLY A 365 -11.63 3.68 15.16
C GLY A 365 -12.13 2.72 14.09
N THR A 366 -11.24 2.30 13.18
CA THR A 366 -11.55 1.34 12.11
C THR A 366 -10.88 0.00 12.44
N PRO A 367 -11.54 -1.15 12.16
CA PRO A 367 -10.95 -2.46 12.39
C PRO A 367 -9.57 -2.62 11.75
N TRP A 368 -8.67 -3.30 12.46
CA TRP A 368 -7.33 -3.62 11.98
C TRP A 368 -6.92 -5.01 12.44
N GLN A 369 -5.90 -5.60 11.80
CA GLN A 369 -5.42 -6.93 12.10
C GLN A 369 -3.94 -6.89 12.48
N ALA A 370 -3.60 -7.54 13.60
CA ALA A 370 -2.23 -7.96 13.88
C ALA A 370 -1.90 -9.14 12.96
N GLU A 371 -0.85 -9.05 12.17
CA GLU A 371 -0.42 -10.12 11.28
C GLU A 371 0.93 -10.68 11.74
N LEU A 372 0.96 -12.00 11.93
CA LEU A 372 2.14 -12.77 12.23
C LEU A 372 2.54 -13.62 11.03
N LEU A 373 3.72 -13.37 10.48
CA LEU A 373 4.35 -14.21 9.47
C LEU A 373 5.16 -15.30 10.16
N VAL A 374 4.82 -16.55 9.87
CA VAL A 374 5.58 -17.70 10.32
C VAL A 374 6.47 -18.20 9.18
N ARG A 375 7.76 -18.26 9.47
CA ARG A 375 8.82 -18.69 8.55
C ARG A 375 9.28 -20.12 8.87
N ARG A 376 9.40 -20.96 7.83
CA ARG A 376 10.12 -22.24 7.89
C ARG A 376 11.26 -22.27 6.90
N GLN A 377 12.44 -22.65 7.37
CA GLN A 377 13.63 -22.79 6.54
C GLN A 377 13.66 -24.19 5.92
N ILE A 378 13.85 -24.28 4.60
CA ILE A 378 13.88 -25.53 3.82
C ILE A 378 15.27 -25.83 3.27
N GLY A 379 16.16 -24.84 3.21
CA GLY A 379 17.52 -24.97 2.72
C GLY A 379 18.48 -24.00 3.40
N ALA A 380 19.71 -23.91 2.91
CA ALA A 380 20.72 -23.01 3.49
C ALA A 380 20.28 -21.52 3.44
N LEU A 381 19.60 -21.13 2.37
CA LEU A 381 19.09 -19.77 2.16
C LEU A 381 17.56 -19.73 2.01
N ASP A 382 16.93 -20.85 1.68
CA ASP A 382 15.53 -20.89 1.27
C ASP A 382 14.54 -21.01 2.42
N SER A 383 13.40 -20.34 2.29
CA SER A 383 12.35 -20.34 3.32
C SER A 383 10.96 -20.14 2.75
N VAL A 384 9.99 -20.82 3.36
CA VAL A 384 8.56 -20.68 3.07
C VAL A 384 7.90 -19.89 4.20
N PHE A 385 6.94 -19.04 3.83
CA PHE A 385 6.21 -18.19 4.77
C PHE A 385 4.70 -18.44 4.67
N THR A 386 4.07 -18.44 5.84
CA THR A 386 2.62 -18.49 6.01
C THR A 386 2.20 -17.37 6.96
N ARG A 387 0.90 -17.05 6.99
CA ARG A 387 0.36 -15.90 7.72
C ARG A 387 -0.76 -16.28 8.66
N PHE A 388 -0.78 -15.59 9.79
CA PHE A 388 -1.86 -15.65 10.77
C PHE A 388 -2.29 -14.24 11.13
N PHE A 389 -3.59 -14.07 11.41
CA PHE A 389 -4.20 -12.77 11.64
C PHE A 389 -4.98 -12.79 12.95
N GLY A 390 -4.80 -11.76 13.77
CA GLY A 390 -5.62 -11.47 14.92
C GLY A 390 -6.38 -10.16 14.72
N ASP A 391 -7.70 -10.18 14.89
CA ASP A 391 -8.56 -9.01 14.69
C ASP A 391 -8.56 -8.08 15.91
N TYR A 392 -8.57 -6.77 15.66
CA TYR A 392 -8.76 -5.76 16.67
C TYR A 392 -9.80 -4.72 16.24
N GLN A 393 -10.64 -4.33 17.18
CA GLN A 393 -11.51 -3.16 17.05
C GLN A 393 -11.55 -2.40 18.38
N ALA A 394 -11.25 -1.09 18.32
CA ALA A 394 -11.31 -0.24 19.49
C ALA A 394 -12.76 -0.13 20.01
N LEU A 395 -12.92 -0.15 21.33
CA LEU A 395 -14.21 0.09 21.97
C LEU A 395 -14.66 1.54 21.75
N GLU A 396 -15.94 1.75 21.43
CA GLU A 396 -16.49 3.08 21.11
C GLU A 396 -16.27 4.11 22.24
N GLN A 397 -16.27 3.66 23.50
CA GLN A 397 -16.01 4.55 24.64
C GLN A 397 -14.61 5.17 24.66
N TYR A 398 -13.64 4.54 24.00
CA TYR A 398 -12.24 5.01 23.95
C TYR A 398 -11.95 5.92 22.76
N ILE A 399 -12.91 6.09 21.84
CA ILE A 399 -12.70 6.86 20.61
C ILE A 399 -13.74 7.98 20.48
N ILE A 400 -13.36 9.02 19.75
CA ILE A 400 -14.21 10.13 19.36
C ILE A 400 -14.28 10.10 17.83
N ARG A 401 -15.47 9.86 17.30
CA ARG A 401 -15.72 9.92 15.86
C ARG A 401 -16.06 11.36 15.48
N PRO A 402 -15.29 12.02 14.61
CA PRO A 402 -15.68 13.32 14.09
C PRO A 402 -16.98 13.20 13.27
N ILE A 403 -17.72 14.30 13.19
CA ILE A 403 -18.89 14.39 12.32
C ILE A 403 -18.40 14.26 10.88
N GLN A 404 -18.78 13.17 10.23
CA GLN A 404 -18.44 12.93 8.83
C GLN A 404 -19.14 13.99 7.97
N PRO A 405 -18.45 14.61 7.00
CA PRO A 405 -19.13 15.45 6.03
C PRO A 405 -20.17 14.59 5.32
N VAL A 406 -21.44 14.99 5.40
CA VAL A 406 -22.49 14.36 4.61
C VAL A 406 -22.22 14.74 3.16
N TYR A 407 -21.56 13.83 2.43
CA TYR A 407 -21.59 13.87 0.99
C TYR A 407 -23.03 13.55 0.60
N ILE A 408 -23.81 14.60 0.33
CA ILE A 408 -25.02 14.44 -0.45
C ILE A 408 -24.47 14.04 -1.81
N ASP A 409 -24.43 12.74 -2.10
CA ASP A 409 -24.31 12.27 -3.48
C ASP A 409 -25.33 13.11 -4.24
N ALA A 410 -24.85 13.99 -5.12
CA ALA A 410 -25.73 14.69 -6.03
C ALA A 410 -26.47 13.57 -6.74
N GLU A 411 -27.77 13.41 -6.44
CA GLU A 411 -28.58 12.35 -7.04
C GLU A 411 -28.21 12.31 -8.51
N PRO A 412 -27.79 11.15 -9.05
CA PRO A 412 -27.31 11.06 -10.42
C PRO A 412 -28.37 11.75 -11.28
N GLU A 413 -27.97 12.82 -11.98
CA GLU A 413 -28.89 13.73 -12.65
C GLU A 413 -29.97 12.90 -13.32
N ALA A 414 -31.23 13.12 -12.92
CA ALA A 414 -32.32 12.26 -13.34
C ALA A 414 -32.25 12.05 -14.86
N LEU A 415 -32.34 10.80 -15.32
CA LEU A 415 -32.04 10.39 -16.70
C LEU A 415 -32.69 11.29 -17.79
N TRP A 416 -33.83 11.90 -17.49
CA TRP A 416 -34.47 12.85 -18.40
C TRP A 416 -33.66 14.14 -18.59
N VAL A 417 -32.99 14.67 -17.57
CA VAL A 417 -32.13 15.87 -17.64
C VAL A 417 -30.93 15.63 -18.55
N SER A 418 -30.25 14.48 -18.38
CA SER A 418 -29.10 14.12 -19.21
C SER A 418 -29.49 13.87 -20.67
N VAL A 419 -30.66 13.26 -20.90
CA VAL A 419 -31.23 13.09 -22.24
C VAL A 419 -31.60 14.44 -22.88
N TRP A 420 -32.20 15.39 -22.15
CA TRP A 420 -32.51 16.72 -22.65
C TRP A 420 -31.24 17.50 -23.00
N ARG A 421 -30.22 17.48 -22.13
CA ARG A 421 -28.94 18.15 -22.39
C ARG A 421 -28.23 17.58 -23.61
N ASN A 422 -28.17 16.25 -23.75
CA ASN A 422 -27.56 15.61 -24.91
C ASN A 422 -28.34 15.86 -26.22
N LYS A 423 -29.64 16.19 -26.13
CA LYS A 423 -30.50 16.48 -27.28
C LYS A 423 -30.75 17.97 -27.52
N ILE A 424 -30.04 18.88 -26.85
CA ILE A 424 -30.20 20.34 -27.00
C ILE A 424 -30.15 20.77 -28.47
N PHE A 425 -29.22 20.23 -29.26
CA PHE A 425 -29.12 20.55 -30.68
C PHE A 425 -30.38 20.14 -31.45
N GLN A 426 -30.87 18.91 -31.23
CA GLN A 426 -32.07 18.38 -31.88
C GLN A 426 -33.33 19.19 -31.49
N ILE A 427 -33.45 19.53 -30.21
CA ILE A 427 -34.55 20.33 -29.67
C ILE A 427 -34.51 21.76 -30.23
N THR A 428 -33.33 22.35 -30.37
CA THR A 428 -33.17 23.69 -30.92
C THR A 428 -33.59 23.73 -32.39
N VAL A 429 -33.15 22.75 -33.19
CA VAL A 429 -33.58 22.60 -34.59
C VAL A 429 -35.10 22.40 -34.68
N LEU A 430 -35.67 21.55 -33.83
CA LEU A 430 -37.11 21.32 -33.77
C LEU A 430 -37.90 22.60 -33.45
N ILE A 431 -37.46 23.37 -32.45
CA ILE A 431 -38.10 24.64 -32.07
C ILE A 431 -38.02 25.65 -33.21
N ILE A 432 -36.87 25.76 -33.88
CA ILE A 432 -36.71 26.64 -35.05
C ILE A 432 -37.69 26.24 -36.16
N SER A 433 -37.80 24.94 -36.47
CA SER A 433 -38.77 24.43 -37.44
C SER A 433 -40.21 24.77 -37.05
N LEU A 434 -40.56 24.60 -35.77
CA LEU A 434 -41.91 24.88 -35.27
C LEU A 434 -42.26 26.37 -35.37
N VAL A 435 -41.32 27.24 -34.98
CA VAL A 435 -41.49 28.70 -35.06
C VAL A 435 -41.61 29.14 -36.52
N MET A 436 -40.78 28.58 -37.41
CA MET A 436 -40.85 28.85 -38.84
C MET A 436 -42.21 28.44 -39.41
N LEU A 437 -42.69 27.24 -39.11
CA LEU A 437 -44.01 26.75 -39.54
C LEU A 437 -45.14 27.62 -39.00
N PHE A 438 -45.10 27.95 -37.71
CA PHE A 438 -46.10 28.80 -37.07
C PHE A 438 -46.15 30.20 -37.70
N THR A 439 -44.98 30.78 -37.99
CA THR A 439 -44.84 32.07 -38.65
C THR A 439 -45.46 32.04 -40.05
N VAL A 440 -45.23 30.97 -40.82
CA VAL A 440 -45.82 30.79 -42.16
C VAL A 440 -47.34 30.70 -42.09
N ILE A 441 -47.89 29.99 -41.11
CA ILE A 441 -49.35 29.85 -40.94
C ILE A 441 -49.99 31.20 -40.62
N ILE A 442 -49.39 32.00 -39.72
CA ILE A 442 -49.92 33.33 -39.38
C ILE A 442 -49.80 34.31 -40.55
N LEU A 443 -48.70 34.27 -41.29
CA LEU A 443 -48.43 35.19 -42.40
C LEU A 443 -48.96 34.68 -43.74
N GLN A 444 -49.75 33.60 -43.75
CA GLN A 444 -50.24 32.96 -44.98
C GLN A 444 -50.94 33.95 -45.91
N ASP A 445 -51.86 34.76 -45.38
CA ASP A 445 -52.60 35.79 -46.15
C ASP A 445 -51.71 36.89 -46.74
N TYR A 446 -50.55 37.14 -46.13
CA TYR A 446 -49.56 38.11 -46.60
C TYR A 446 -48.60 37.50 -47.62
N LEU A 447 -48.18 36.25 -47.39
CA LEU A 447 -47.30 35.49 -48.28
C LEU A 447 -47.98 35.19 -49.61
N ASP A 448 -49.29 34.93 -49.62
CA ASP A 448 -50.08 34.67 -50.83
C ASP A 448 -50.13 35.88 -51.79
N LYS A 449 -49.90 37.10 -51.28
CA LYS A 449 -49.81 38.33 -52.10
C LYS A 449 -48.47 38.48 -52.83
N HIS A 450 -47.45 37.70 -52.49
CA HIS A 450 -46.11 37.76 -53.08
C HIS A 450 -45.67 36.41 -53.70
N PRO A 451 -46.20 36.03 -54.87
CA PRO A 451 -46.07 34.68 -55.44
C PRO A 451 -44.63 34.25 -55.78
N ARG A 452 -43.73 35.20 -56.12
CA ARG A 452 -42.32 34.89 -56.39
C ARG A 452 -41.54 34.51 -55.13
N PHE A 453 -41.84 35.16 -54.00
CA PHE A 453 -41.21 34.87 -52.72
C PHE A 453 -41.68 33.51 -52.19
N LEU A 454 -42.97 33.21 -52.34
CA LEU A 454 -43.58 31.94 -51.91
C LEU A 454 -42.98 30.73 -52.65
N GLN A 455 -42.71 30.86 -53.96
CA GLN A 455 -42.04 29.79 -54.72
C GLN A 455 -40.59 29.55 -54.27
N LEU A 456 -39.85 30.60 -53.93
CA LEU A 456 -38.46 30.48 -53.45
C LEU A 456 -38.42 29.89 -52.04
N PHE A 457 -39.30 30.35 -51.17
CA PHE A 457 -39.48 29.86 -49.80
C PHE A 457 -39.88 28.38 -49.79
N ARG A 458 -40.83 27.96 -50.63
CA ARG A 458 -41.24 26.56 -50.76
C ARG A 458 -40.08 25.65 -51.20
N LYS A 459 -39.24 26.10 -52.14
CA LYS A 459 -38.06 25.34 -52.57
C LYS A 459 -37.03 25.23 -51.44
N ALA A 460 -36.78 26.32 -50.70
CA ALA A 460 -35.88 26.31 -49.55
C ALA A 460 -36.39 25.39 -48.43
N PHE A 461 -37.71 25.39 -48.17
CA PHE A 461 -38.33 24.52 -47.19
C PHE A 461 -38.23 23.04 -47.59
N LEU A 462 -38.48 22.70 -48.86
CA LEU A 462 -38.30 21.32 -49.39
C LEU A 462 -36.85 20.82 -49.41
N ILE A 463 -35.86 21.71 -49.30
CA ILE A 463 -34.44 21.34 -49.14
C ILE A 463 -34.10 21.14 -47.65
N TYR A 464 -34.81 21.85 -46.77
CA TYR A 464 -34.60 21.86 -45.33
C TYR A 464 -35.27 20.69 -44.61
N THR A 465 -36.50 20.35 -45.01
CA THR A 465 -37.25 19.15 -44.57
C THR A 465 -36.93 17.97 -45.46
#